data_AF-A0A842XJX6-F1
#
_entry.id   AF-A0A842XJX6-F1
#
_cell.length_a   1.000
_cell.length_b   1.000
_cell.length_c   1.000
_cell.angle_alpha   90.00
_cell.angle_beta   90.00
_cell.angle_gamma   90.00
#
_symmetry.space_group_name_H-M   'P 1'
#
loop_
_entity.id
_entity.type
_entity.pdbx_description
1 polymer ?
#
loop_
_entity_poly.entity_id
_entity_poly.type
_entity_poly.pdbx_seq_one_letter_code
_entity_poly.pdbx_strand_id
1 'polypeptide(L)' 'MERILVTGGGGFIGSHLARHLYLQGNFVSVVDIEPDSYIEEKHYSEK' A
#
# COMPACT_ATOMS: atom_id res chain seq x y z
N MET A 1 -9.31 11.12 -9.10
CA MET A 1 -8.01 10.67 -8.55
C MET A 1 -7.99 11.09 -7.11
N GLU A 2 -8.19 10.12 -6.21
CA GLU A 2 -8.22 10.38 -4.76
C GLU A 2 -6.86 10.09 -4.12
N ARG A 3 -6.63 10.63 -2.93
CA ARG A 3 -5.47 10.32 -2.07
C ARG A 3 -5.92 9.42 -0.92
N ILE A 4 -5.40 8.20 -0.87
CA ILE A 4 -5.88 7.15 0.03
C ILE A 4 -4.73 6.63 0.89
N LEU A 5 -4.95 6.57 2.20
CA LEU A 5 -4.07 5.91 3.16
C LEU A 5 -4.63 4.54 3.51
N VAL A 6 -3.84 3.49 3.31
CA VAL A 6 -4.18 2.12 3.72
C VAL A 6 -3.31 1.73 4.91
N THR A 7 -3.92 1.56 6.08
CA THR A 7 -3.26 1.04 7.29
C THR A 7 -3.31 -0.49 7.31
N GLY A 8 -2.25 -1.14 7.80
CA GLY A 8 -2.15 -2.60 7.79
C GLY A 8 -1.93 -3.17 6.37
N GLY A 9 -1.32 -2.37 5.48
CA GLY A 9 -1.17 -2.72 4.07
C GLY A 9 -0.04 -3.69 3.76
N GLY A 10 0.82 -4.02 4.73
CA GLY A 10 1.75 -5.14 4.67
C GLY A 10 1.09 -6.51 4.94
N GLY A 11 -0.16 -6.51 5.41
CA GLY A 11 -0.96 -7.72 5.58
C GLY A 11 -1.58 -8.25 4.27
N PHE A 12 -2.07 -9.50 4.28
CA PHE A 12 -2.67 -10.16 3.11
C PHE A 12 -3.79 -9.35 2.44
N ILE A 13 -4.76 -8.86 3.23
CA ILE A 13 -5.89 -8.10 2.69
C ILE A 13 -5.47 -6.68 2.33
N GLY A 14 -4.66 -6.04 3.18
CA GLY A 14 -4.25 -4.65 3.01
C GLY A 14 -3.42 -4.45 1.74
N SER A 15 -2.50 -5.36 1.43
CA SER A 15 -1.69 -5.34 0.21
C SER A 15 -2.53 -5.49 -1.06
N HIS A 16 -3.51 -6.40 -1.06
CA HIS A 16 -4.44 -6.58 -2.18
C HIS A 16 -5.36 -5.37 -2.39
N LEU A 17 -5.84 -4.78 -1.30
CA LEU A 17 -6.65 -3.57 -1.34
C LEU A 17 -5.86 -2.38 -1.90
N ALA A 18 -4.64 -2.17 -1.40
CA ALA A 18 -3.75 -1.10 -1.86
C ALA A 18 -3.46 -1.23 -3.36
N ARG A 19 -3.13 -2.45 -3.82
CA ARG A 19 -2.92 -2.74 -5.25
C ARG A 19 -4.18 -2.48 -6.08
N HIS A 20 -5.35 -2.92 -5.61
CA HIS A 20 -6.62 -2.69 -6.32
C HIS A 20 -6.92 -1.20 -6.49
N LEU A 21 -6.79 -0.41 -5.43
CA LEU A 21 -7.04 1.03 -5.44
C LEU A 21 -6.02 1.78 -6.31
N TYR A 22 -4.76 1.36 -6.30
CA TYR A 22 -3.72 1.92 -7.16
C TYR A 22 -4.02 1.68 -8.64
N LEU A 23 -4.43 0.46 -9.02
CA LEU A 23 -4.80 0.10 -10.40
C LEU A 23 -6.02 0.88 -10.93
N GLN A 24 -6.83 1.46 -10.04
CA GLN A 24 -7.92 2.37 -10.39
C GLN A 24 -7.45 3.81 -10.66
N GLY A 25 -6.15 4.10 -10.57
CA GLY A 25 -5.58 5.42 -10.83
C GLY A 25 -5.61 6.37 -9.63
N ASN A 26 -5.70 5.83 -8.41
CA ASN A 26 -5.61 6.62 -7.18
C ASN A 26 -4.15 6.76 -6.72
N PHE A 27 -3.88 7.83 -5.98
CA PHE A 27 -2.63 7.96 -5.23
C PHE A 27 -2.80 7.21 -3.89
N VAL A 28 -2.05 6.13 -3.70
CA VAL A 28 -2.19 5.25 -2.53
C VAL A 28 -0.90 5.24 -1.74
N SER A 29 -1.00 5.52 -0.44
CA SER A 29 0.08 5.35 0.52
C SER A 29 -0.29 4.23 1.50
N VAL A 30 0.68 3.40 1.84
CA VAL A 30 0.50 2.26 2.75
C VAL A 30 1.29 2.51 4.03
N VAL A 31 0.69 2.24 5.18
CA VAL A 31 1.38 2.26 6.48
C VAL A 31 1.13 0.93 7.19
N ASP A 32 2.18 0.31 7.68
CA ASP A 32 2.11 -0.88 8.52
C ASP A 32 3.16 -0.80 9.63
N ILE A 33 2.98 -1.59 10.69
CA ILE A 33 3.86 -1.63 11.86
C ILE A 33 5.03 -2.60 11.61
N GLU A 34 4.83 -3.61 10.76
CA GLU A 34 5.87 -4.54 10.33
C GLU A 34 6.14 -4.39 8.81
N PRO A 35 7.41 -4.42 8.38
CA PRO A 35 7.75 -4.39 6.96
C PRO A 35 7.15 -5.61 6.24
N ASP A 36 6.56 -5.36 5.07
CA ASP A 36 5.85 -6.38 4.27
C ASP A 36 6.83 -7.48 3.80
N SER A 37 6.59 -8.73 4.18
CA SER A 37 7.38 -9.88 3.73
C SER A 37 6.95 -10.45 2.36
N TYR A 38 5.88 -9.91 1.78
CA TYR A 38 5.18 -10.36 0.58
C TYR A 38 5.32 -9.39 -0.61
N ILE A 39 5.46 -8.09 -0.37
CA ILE A 39 5.76 -7.08 -1.38
C ILE A 39 7.19 -6.56 -1.18
N GLU A 40 8.09 -6.84 -2.13
CA GLU A 40 9.42 -6.22 -2.13
C GLU A 40 9.32 -4.69 -2.17
N GLU A 41 10.04 -4.02 -1.27
CA GLU A 41 10.04 -2.58 -0.93
C GLU A 41 10.34 -1.57 -2.08
N LYS A 42 9.97 -1.84 -3.33
CA LYS A 42 10.19 -0.90 -4.44
C LYS A 42 9.15 0.22 -4.55
N HIS A 43 8.16 0.30 -3.65
CA HIS A 43 7.05 1.25 -3.76
C HIS A 43 6.78 2.10 -2.51
N TYR A 44 7.69 2.11 -1.53
CA TYR A 44 7.60 3.00 -0.38
C TYR A 44 8.68 4.09 -0.47
N SER A 45 8.24 5.36 -0.65
CA SER A 45 9.13 6.52 -0.55
C SER A 45 8.68 7.38 0.63
N GLU A 46 9.30 7.18 1.80
CA GLU A 46 9.41 8.22 2.84
C GLU A 46 10.58 9.18 2.54
N LYS A 47 10.64 9.66 1.29
CA LYS A 47 11.43 10.83 0.91
C LYS A 47 10.63 11.71 -0.04
#